data_AF-A0A8T7M8A1-F1
#
_entry.id   AF-A0A8T7M8A1-F1
#
_cell.length_a   1.000
_cell.length_b   1.000
_cell.length_c   1.000
_cell.angle_alpha   90.00
_cell.angle_beta   90.00
_cell.angle_gamma   90.00
#
_symmetry.space_group_name_H-M   'P 1'
#
loop_
_entity.id
_entity.type
_entity.pdbx_description
1 polymer ?
#
loop_
_entity_poly.entity_id
_entity_poly.type
_entity_poly.pdbx_seq_one_letter_code
_entity_poly.pdbx_strand_id
1 'polypeptide(L)'
;MALACEKGFFCKTEVIEQCSYCGKHFCIRHGHRDKAVCKSPSCMRKYRHELAVVERFAYEDEKRALGFARNYARLCGKENCNHEFYLVCGRCEVQFCPTHISRHIFHFDIITIRGTTRVRDEINLCELCKPYLSDYKKDRYE
;
A
#
# COMPACT_ATOMS: atom_id res chain seq x y z
N MET A 1 -7.83 41.55 -3.12
CA MET A 1 -9.17 40.98 -3.40
C MET A 1 -9.31 39.72 -2.56
N ALA A 2 -10.33 39.61 -1.71
CA ALA A 2 -10.52 38.40 -0.90
C ALA A 2 -10.89 37.23 -1.81
N LEU A 3 -10.17 36.11 -1.67
CA LEU A 3 -10.50 34.88 -2.38
C LEU A 3 -11.88 34.40 -1.91
N ALA A 4 -12.74 34.01 -2.85
CA ALA A 4 -14.09 33.52 -2.57
C ALA A 4 -14.15 32.00 -2.65
N CYS A 5 -15.05 31.38 -1.88
CA CYS A 5 -15.25 29.94 -1.91
C CYS A 5 -15.84 29.48 -3.26
N GLU A 6 -15.17 28.56 -3.94
CA GLU A 6 -15.50 28.08 -5.29
C GLU A 6 -16.30 26.76 -5.29
N LYS A 7 -16.76 26.31 -4.11
CA LYS A 7 -17.35 24.97 -3.90
C LYS A 7 -18.84 24.93 -3.55
N GLY A 8 -19.50 26.08 -3.45
CA GLY A 8 -20.96 26.17 -3.32
C GLY A 8 -21.51 27.24 -4.23
N PHE A 9 -22.59 26.95 -4.97
CA PHE A 9 -23.31 27.96 -5.73
C PHE A 9 -23.69 29.10 -4.77
N PHE A 10 -23.17 30.31 -5.02
CA PHE A 10 -23.35 31.50 -4.17
C PHE A 10 -22.73 31.44 -2.76
N CYS A 11 -21.70 30.62 -2.53
CA CYS A 11 -20.98 30.68 -1.25
C CYS A 11 -20.15 31.95 -1.14
N LYS A 12 -20.62 32.91 -0.33
CA LYS A 12 -19.91 34.19 -0.04
C LYS A 12 -19.04 34.14 1.20
N THR A 13 -18.85 32.95 1.79
CA THR A 13 -18.04 32.78 3.00
C THR A 13 -16.56 32.90 2.65
N GLU A 14 -15.78 33.51 3.55
CA GLU A 14 -14.34 33.64 3.40
C GLU A 14 -13.65 32.29 3.21
N VAL A 15 -12.63 32.32 2.35
CA VAL A 15 -11.78 31.16 2.07
C VAL A 15 -10.90 30.89 3.27
N ILE A 16 -10.79 29.61 3.62
CA ILE A 16 -9.88 29.15 4.67
C ILE A 16 -8.68 28.46 4.03
N GLU A 17 -8.94 27.59 3.06
CA GLU A 17 -7.90 26.76 2.44
C GLU A 17 -8.20 26.48 0.96
N GLN A 18 -7.18 25.99 0.26
CA GLN A 18 -7.25 25.49 -1.11
C GLN A 18 -7.25 23.95 -1.10
N CYS A 19 -8.12 23.33 -1.89
CA CYS A 19 -8.20 21.88 -1.95
C CYS A 19 -6.98 21.27 -2.64
N SER A 20 -6.27 20.39 -1.93
CA SER A 20 -5.08 19.68 -2.43
C SER A 20 -5.31 18.88 -3.71
N TYR A 21 -6.54 18.40 -3.97
CA TYR A 21 -6.83 17.57 -5.13
C TYR A 21 -7.33 18.32 -6.36
N CYS A 22 -7.99 19.45 -6.19
CA CYS A 22 -8.63 20.15 -7.31
C CYS A 22 -8.24 21.62 -7.43
N GLY A 23 -7.39 22.13 -6.53
CA GLY A 23 -6.89 23.51 -6.55
C GLY A 23 -7.95 24.57 -6.26
N LYS A 24 -9.20 24.20 -6.01
CA LYS A 24 -10.29 25.15 -5.73
C LYS A 24 -10.29 25.59 -4.27
N HIS A 25 -10.53 26.86 -4.04
CA HIS A 25 -10.66 27.45 -2.71
C HIS A 25 -11.99 27.08 -2.06
N PHE A 26 -11.99 26.85 -0.75
CA PHE A 26 -13.19 26.49 -0.01
C PHE A 26 -13.26 27.19 1.36
N CYS A 27 -14.47 27.34 1.88
CA CYS A 27 -14.74 27.83 3.22
C CYS A 27 -14.95 26.68 4.22
N ILE A 28 -15.07 27.00 5.52
CA ILE A 28 -15.27 26.01 6.60
C ILE A 28 -16.42 25.02 6.36
N ARG A 29 -17.48 25.46 5.66
CA ARG A 29 -18.64 24.61 5.38
C ARG A 29 -18.37 23.59 4.28
N HIS A 30 -17.57 23.96 3.29
CA HIS A 30 -17.26 23.16 2.11
C HIS A 30 -15.91 22.43 2.19
N GLY A 31 -15.15 22.63 3.26
CA GLY A 31 -13.94 21.91 3.60
C GLY A 31 -14.18 20.70 4.50
N HIS A 32 -13.28 19.73 4.43
CA HIS A 32 -13.09 18.72 5.46
C HIS A 32 -12.47 19.36 6.71
N ARG A 33 -12.72 18.82 7.90
CA ARG A 33 -12.28 19.46 9.16
C ARG A 33 -10.77 19.37 9.37
N ASP A 34 -10.21 18.20 9.09
CA ASP A 34 -8.82 17.87 9.52
C ASP A 34 -7.79 17.92 8.38
N LYS A 35 -8.21 18.27 7.17
CA LYS A 35 -7.36 18.28 5.97
C LYS A 35 -7.82 19.33 4.96
N ALA A 36 -6.87 19.82 4.17
CA ALA A 36 -7.07 20.74 3.04
C ALA A 36 -7.78 20.09 1.84
N VAL A 37 -9.00 19.58 2.05
CA VAL A 37 -9.78 18.83 1.08
C VAL A 37 -11.20 19.36 1.06
N CYS A 38 -11.72 19.70 -0.12
CA CYS A 38 -13.12 20.10 -0.24
C CYS A 38 -14.07 18.88 -0.23
N LYS A 39 -15.31 19.07 0.23
CA LYS A 39 -16.36 18.04 0.33
C LYS A 39 -16.93 17.55 -1.00
N SER A 40 -16.43 18.00 -2.15
CA SER A 40 -16.94 17.50 -3.43
C SER A 40 -16.71 15.99 -3.57
N PRO A 41 -17.68 15.21 -4.10
CA PRO A 41 -17.63 13.75 -4.11
C PRO A 41 -16.35 13.15 -4.73
N SER A 42 -15.82 13.77 -5.79
CA SER A 42 -14.59 13.32 -6.44
C SER A 42 -13.36 13.47 -5.54
N CYS A 43 -13.18 14.61 -4.89
CA CYS A 43 -12.08 14.86 -3.95
C CYS A 43 -12.20 14.01 -2.69
N MET A 44 -13.42 13.84 -2.15
CA MET A 44 -13.66 12.97 -1.00
C MET A 44 -13.38 11.49 -1.31
N ARG A 45 -13.65 11.04 -2.54
CA ARG A 45 -13.31 9.67 -2.96
C ARG A 45 -11.80 9.46 -2.99
N LYS A 46 -11.03 10.41 -3.55
CA LYS A 46 -9.56 10.36 -3.54
C LYS A 46 -9.02 10.37 -2.11
N TYR A 47 -9.53 11.26 -1.26
CA TYR A 47 -9.16 11.32 0.15
C TYR A 47 -9.38 10.01 0.89
N ARG A 48 -10.57 9.40 0.75
CA ARG A 48 -10.88 8.10 1.37
C ARG A 48 -9.98 6.98 0.86
N HIS A 49 -9.66 6.99 -0.43
CA HIS A 49 -8.75 6.01 -1.00
C HIS A 49 -7.33 6.17 -0.42
N GLU A 50 -6.81 7.39 -0.37
CA GLU A 50 -5.51 7.67 0.25
C GLU A 50 -5.48 7.30 1.73
N LEU A 51 -6.55 7.61 2.47
CA LEU A 51 -6.67 7.22 3.87
C LEU A 51 -6.63 5.69 4.03
N ALA A 52 -7.39 4.95 3.22
CA ALA A 52 -7.37 3.50 3.24
C ALA A 52 -5.99 2.91 2.88
N VAL A 53 -5.25 3.56 1.97
CA VAL A 53 -3.87 3.18 1.64
C VAL A 53 -2.94 3.41 2.83
N VAL A 54 -3.04 4.56 3.50
CA VAL A 54 -2.23 4.88 4.69
C VAL A 54 -2.54 3.92 5.85
N GLU A 55 -3.82 3.67 6.12
CA GLU A 55 -4.25 2.72 7.15
C GLU A 55 -3.75 1.31 6.86
N ARG A 56 -3.81 0.89 5.59
CA ARG A 56 -3.27 -0.40 5.16
C ARG A 56 -1.76 -0.50 5.41
N PHE A 57 -0.98 0.53 5.05
CA PHE A 57 0.46 0.53 5.29
C PHE A 57 0.78 0.48 6.78
N ALA A 58 0.08 1.27 7.60
CA ALA A 58 0.26 1.25 9.05
C ALA A 58 -0.02 -0.16 9.63
N TYR A 59 -1.09 -0.81 9.17
CA TYR A 59 -1.42 -2.18 9.55
C TYR A 59 -0.34 -3.19 9.11
N GLU A 60 0.15 -3.08 7.87
CA GLU A 60 1.21 -3.95 7.35
C GLU A 60 2.53 -3.78 8.13
N ASP A 61 2.88 -2.56 8.51
CA ASP A 61 4.08 -2.26 9.30
C ASP A 61 3.96 -2.81 10.73
N GLU A 62 2.81 -2.65 11.37
CA GLU A 62 2.54 -3.23 12.70
C GLU A 62 2.69 -4.76 12.67
N LYS A 63 2.07 -5.42 11.69
CA LYS A 63 2.16 -6.88 11.56
C LYS A 63 3.57 -7.34 11.21
N ARG A 64 4.34 -6.55 10.47
CA ARG A 64 5.74 -6.85 10.18
C ARG A 64 6.61 -6.74 11.44
N ALA A 65 6.43 -5.69 12.23
CA ALA A 65 7.13 -5.50 13.50
C ALA A 65 6.84 -6.67 14.47
N LEU A 66 5.58 -7.07 14.60
CA LEU A 66 5.19 -8.25 15.36
C LEU A 66 5.88 -9.51 14.83
N GLY A 67 5.90 -9.68 13.50
CA GLY A 67 6.57 -10.80 12.85
C GLY A 67 8.05 -10.91 13.21
N PHE A 68 8.78 -9.79 13.17
CA PHE A 68 10.19 -9.77 13.57
C PHE A 68 10.40 -10.09 15.05
N ALA A 69 9.56 -9.54 15.94
CA ALA A 69 9.62 -9.85 17.36
C ALA A 69 9.42 -11.36 17.63
N ARG A 70 8.51 -12.00 16.88
CA ARG A 70 8.29 -13.45 16.95
C ARG A 70 9.47 -14.25 16.38
N ASN A 71 10.06 -13.80 15.28
CA ASN A 71 11.25 -14.46 14.72
C ASN A 71 12.44 -14.40 15.68
N TYR A 72 12.60 -13.31 16.43
CA TYR A 72 13.61 -13.24 17.48
C TYR A 72 13.42 -14.35 18.53
N ALA A 73 12.16 -14.69 18.85
CA ALA A 73 11.80 -15.80 19.73
C ALA A 73 11.79 -17.18 19.05
N ARG A 74 12.38 -17.34 17.85
CA ARG A 74 12.37 -18.59 17.05
C ARG A 74 10.99 -19.07 16.61
N LEU A 75 9.99 -18.19 16.60
CA LEU A 75 8.61 -18.53 16.22
C LEU A 75 8.26 -18.00 14.82
N CYS A 76 7.26 -18.63 14.20
CA CYS A 76 6.63 -18.15 12.98
C CYS A 76 6.11 -16.71 13.17
N GLY A 77 6.36 -15.84 12.17
CA GLY A 77 5.93 -14.45 12.18
C GLY A 77 4.41 -14.25 12.11
N LYS A 78 3.62 -15.30 11.88
CA LYS A 78 2.15 -15.24 11.97
C LYS A 78 1.74 -15.17 13.44
N GLU A 79 0.88 -14.21 13.74
CA GLU A 79 0.26 -14.08 15.05
C GLU A 79 -0.42 -15.38 15.49
N ASN A 80 -0.25 -15.75 16.75
CA ASN A 80 -0.81 -16.97 17.35
C ASN A 80 -0.32 -18.30 16.74
N CYS A 81 0.77 -18.31 15.96
CA CYS A 81 1.38 -19.56 15.47
C CYS A 81 2.61 -19.97 16.27
N ASN A 82 2.55 -21.09 16.98
CA ASN A 82 3.63 -21.57 17.85
C ASN A 82 4.64 -22.50 17.15
N HIS A 83 4.55 -22.63 15.83
CA HIS A 83 5.55 -23.40 15.06
C HIS A 83 6.84 -22.60 14.89
N GLU A 84 7.96 -23.31 14.76
CA GLU A 84 9.23 -22.72 14.33
C GLU A 84 9.14 -22.21 12.88
N PHE A 85 9.91 -21.18 12.58
CA PHE A 85 10.04 -20.68 11.21
C PHE A 85 11.00 -21.54 10.39
N TYR A 86 10.76 -21.61 9.08
CA TYR A 86 11.63 -22.34 8.14
C TYR A 86 11.94 -21.55 6.88
N LEU A 87 11.08 -20.60 6.51
CA LEU A 87 11.17 -19.90 5.22
C LEU A 87 11.05 -18.40 5.43
N VAL A 88 11.70 -17.63 4.55
CA VAL A 88 11.75 -16.16 4.59
C VAL A 88 10.83 -15.59 3.51
N CYS A 89 10.04 -14.58 3.87
CA CYS A 89 9.28 -13.82 2.88
C CYS A 89 10.22 -12.95 2.03
N GLY A 90 10.22 -13.12 0.71
CA GLY A 90 11.10 -12.39 -0.21
C GLY A 90 10.77 -10.91 -0.38
N ARG A 91 9.72 -10.40 0.27
CA ARG A 91 9.35 -8.97 0.26
C ARG A 91 9.55 -8.28 1.61
N CYS A 92 9.07 -8.89 2.70
CA CYS A 92 9.12 -8.27 4.04
C CYS A 92 10.16 -8.87 4.98
N GLU A 93 10.91 -9.89 4.53
CA GLU A 93 12.00 -10.57 5.25
C GLU A 93 11.61 -11.27 6.56
N VAL A 94 10.35 -11.15 7.00
CA VAL A 94 9.81 -11.92 8.11
C VAL A 94 9.79 -13.41 7.75
N GLN A 95 10.10 -14.24 8.75
CA GLN A 95 10.23 -15.68 8.65
C GLN A 95 8.94 -16.37 9.12
N PHE A 96 8.54 -17.43 8.42
CA PHE A 96 7.29 -18.14 8.65
C PHE A 96 7.48 -19.66 8.57
N CYS A 97 6.54 -20.39 9.16
CA CYS A 97 6.43 -21.83 8.97
C CYS A 97 5.84 -22.14 7.57
N PRO A 98 6.01 -23.37 7.05
CA PRO A 98 5.53 -23.75 5.71
C PRO A 98 4.02 -23.55 5.47
N THR A 99 3.20 -23.49 6.53
CA THR A 99 1.75 -23.27 6.43
C THR A 99 1.36 -21.80 6.22
N HIS A 100 2.21 -20.85 6.62
CA HIS A 100 1.90 -19.41 6.59
C HIS A 100 2.68 -18.62 5.53
N ILE A 101 3.38 -19.35 4.66
CA ILE A 101 4.10 -18.80 3.53
C ILE A 101 3.80 -19.63 2.30
N SER A 102 3.72 -18.97 1.15
CA SER A 102 3.43 -19.65 -0.10
C SER A 102 4.55 -19.40 -1.09
N ARG A 103 4.99 -20.48 -1.75
CA ARG A 103 5.96 -20.43 -2.85
C ARG A 103 5.22 -20.09 -4.13
N HIS A 104 5.71 -19.10 -4.85
CA HIS A 104 5.20 -18.69 -6.14
C HIS A 104 6.31 -18.83 -7.18
N ILE A 105 5.99 -19.52 -8.27
CA ILE A 105 6.92 -19.79 -9.36
C ILE A 105 6.46 -19.02 -10.59
N PHE A 106 7.40 -18.37 -11.27
CA PHE A 106 7.16 -17.64 -12.50
C PHE A 106 8.06 -18.13 -13.61
N HIS A 107 7.56 -17.97 -14.82
CA HIS A 107 8.32 -18.18 -16.03
C HIS A 107 8.25 -16.92 -16.87
N PHE A 108 9.37 -16.51 -17.43
CA PHE A 108 9.46 -15.37 -18.33
C PHE A 108 10.51 -15.65 -19.39
N ASP A 109 10.34 -14.98 -20.52
CA ASP A 109 11.23 -15.13 -21.66
C ASP A 109 12.20 -13.95 -21.66
N ILE A 110 13.51 -14.24 -21.66
CA ILE A 110 14.55 -13.23 -21.84
C ILE A 110 15.05 -13.25 -23.27
N ILE A 111 15.23 -12.07 -23.87
CA ILE A 111 15.84 -11.93 -25.19
C ILE A 111 17.34 -11.83 -24.99
N THR A 112 18.08 -12.81 -25.51
CA THR A 112 19.54 -12.79 -25.52
C THR A 112 20.04 -12.65 -26.96
N ILE A 113 21.33 -12.36 -27.14
CA ILE A 113 21.99 -12.37 -28.45
C ILE A 113 21.87 -13.72 -29.21
N ARG A 114 21.54 -14.82 -28.51
CA ARG A 114 21.38 -16.17 -29.09
C ARG A 114 19.91 -16.56 -29.32
N GLY A 115 18.97 -15.64 -29.06
CA GLY A 115 17.54 -15.87 -29.15
C GLY A 115 16.83 -15.81 -27.80
N THR A 116 15.57 -16.23 -27.80
CA THR A 116 14.68 -16.18 -26.64
C THR A 116 14.86 -17.39 -25.73
N THR A 117 15.19 -17.15 -24.45
CA THR A 117 15.35 -18.21 -23.45
C THR A 117 14.30 -18.07 -22.36
N ARG A 118 13.60 -19.16 -22.02
CA ARG A 118 12.62 -19.17 -20.92
C ARG A 118 13.33 -19.43 -19.59
N VAL A 119 13.26 -18.47 -18.69
CA VAL A 119 13.83 -18.54 -17.34
C VAL A 119 12.71 -18.80 -16.33
N ARG A 120 13.04 -19.53 -15.27
CA ARG A 120 12.17 -19.77 -14.13
C ARG A 120 12.73 -19.02 -12.92
N ASP A 121 11.90 -18.26 -12.23
CA ASP A 121 12.23 -17.64 -10.94
C ASP A 121 11.16 -18.02 -9.90
N GLU A 122 11.49 -17.86 -8.63
CA GLU A 122 10.59 -18.15 -7.54
C GLU A 122 10.74 -17.18 -6.37
N ILE A 123 9.64 -16.97 -5.67
CA ILE A 123 9.59 -16.16 -4.46
C ILE A 123 8.63 -16.79 -3.45
N ASN A 124 9.03 -16.73 -2.18
CA ASN A 124 8.16 -17.09 -1.07
C ASN A 124 7.50 -15.81 -0.52
N LEU A 125 6.17 -15.78 -0.44
CA LEU A 125 5.44 -14.62 0.08
C LEU A 125 4.53 -15.03 1.23
N CYS A 126 4.52 -14.20 2.28
CA CYS A 126 3.54 -14.28 3.34
C CYS A 126 2.18 -13.73 2.87
N GLU A 127 1.13 -14.02 3.62
CA GLU A 127 -0.25 -13.59 3.32
C GLU A 127 -0.38 -12.08 3.04
N LEU A 128 0.33 -11.25 3.81
CA LEU A 128 0.31 -9.79 3.64
C LEU A 128 1.00 -9.33 2.35
N CYS A 129 2.02 -10.05 1.90
CA CYS A 129 2.79 -9.67 0.72
C CYS A 129 2.26 -10.27 -0.58
N LYS A 130 1.39 -11.28 -0.52
CA LYS A 130 0.74 -11.90 -1.69
C LYS A 130 0.08 -10.91 -2.65
N PRO A 131 -0.65 -9.87 -2.20
CA PRO A 131 -1.27 -8.91 -3.12
C PRO A 131 -0.26 -8.15 -4.00
N TYR A 132 1.01 -8.09 -3.58
CA TYR A 132 2.07 -7.40 -4.32
C TYR A 132 2.90 -8.32 -5.22
N LEU A 133 2.40 -9.53 -5.48
CA LEU A 133 3.06 -10.49 -6.34
C LEU A 133 3.25 -10.00 -7.77
N SER A 134 2.33 -9.14 -8.25
CA SER A 134 2.45 -8.48 -9.55
C SER A 134 3.65 -7.55 -9.64
N ASP A 135 3.99 -6.85 -8.56
CA ASP A 135 5.04 -5.84 -8.55
C ASP A 135 6.41 -6.51 -8.68
N TYR A 136 6.58 -7.67 -8.04
CA TYR A 136 7.79 -8.48 -8.16
C TYR A 136 8.07 -8.92 -9.60
N LYS A 137 7.03 -9.11 -10.42
CA LYS A 137 7.20 -9.40 -11.85
C LYS A 137 7.64 -8.20 -12.68
N LYS A 138 7.39 -6.97 -12.22
CA LYS A 138 7.76 -5.75 -12.95
C LYS A 138 9.20 -5.36 -12.62
N ASP A 139 9.54 -5.27 -11.33
CA ASP A 139 10.83 -4.71 -10.86
C ASP A 139 12.08 -5.47 -11.34
N ARG A 140 11.95 -6.74 -11.75
CA ARG A 140 13.09 -7.53 -12.26
C ARG A 140 13.22 -7.57 -13.78
N TYR A 141 12.18 -7.17 -14.51
CA TYR A 141 12.05 -7.51 -15.93
C TYR A 141 11.50 -6.39 -16.83
N GLU A 142 11.05 -5.25 -16.27
CA GLU A 142 10.89 -3.96 -16.97
C GLU A 142 12.11 -3.06 -16.73
#